data_AF-A0A932MEY6-F1
#
_entry.id   AF-A0A932MEY6-F1
#
_cell.length_a   1.000
_cell.length_b   1.000
_cell.length_c   1.000
_cell.angle_alpha   90.00
_cell.angle_beta   90.00
_cell.angle_gamma   90.00
#
_symmetry.space_group_name_H-M   'P 1'
#
loop_
_entity.id
_entity.type
_entity.pdbx_description
1 polymer ?
#
loop_
_entity_poly.entity_id
_entity_poly.type
_entity_poly.pdbx_seq_one_letter_code
_entity_poly.pdbx_strand_id
1 'polypeptide(L)'
;MNQQQLLGLFVVGLAAGGLGALLGVGGGLIIVPALSLLAGLSLHAAIGTSLVCICASSAASAAVYLRRGRVELPVAVELQFFSVAGAV
;
A
#
# COMPACT_ATOMS: atom_id res chain seq x y z
N MET A 1 -7.29 -24.12 3.12
CA MET A 1 -6.92 -22.87 3.83
C MET A 1 -7.75 -22.82 5.10
N ASN A 2 -7.12 -22.87 6.28
CA ASN A 2 -7.84 -22.95 7.55
C ASN A 2 -8.35 -21.57 7.99
N GLN A 3 -9.53 -21.53 8.61
CA GLN A 3 -10.20 -20.30 9.05
C GLN A 3 -9.35 -19.44 10.01
N GLN A 4 -8.46 -20.08 10.78
CA GLN A 4 -7.47 -19.44 11.67
C GLN A 4 -6.39 -18.65 10.90
N GLN A 5 -5.98 -19.13 9.72
CA GLN A 5 -4.96 -18.45 8.90
C GLN A 5 -5.53 -17.20 8.22
N LEU A 6 -6.83 -17.20 7.92
CA LEU A 6 -7.52 -16.09 7.27
C LEU A 6 -7.66 -14.88 8.22
N LEU A 7 -7.95 -15.15 9.50
CA LEU A 7 -7.98 -14.14 10.56
C LEU A 7 -6.59 -13.55 10.83
N GLY A 8 -5.55 -14.39 10.88
CA GLY A 8 -4.17 -13.92 11.04
C GLY A 8 -3.73 -13.01 9.89
N LEU A 9 -4.07 -13.36 8.64
CA LEU A 9 -3.74 -12.56 7.46
C LEU A 9 -4.44 -11.19 7.48
N PHE A 10 -5.68 -11.15 7.95
CA PHE A 10 -6.43 -9.91 8.08
C PHE A 10 -5.77 -8.96 9.09
N VAL A 11 -5.41 -9.46 10.28
CA VAL A 11 -4.77 -8.64 11.32
C VAL A 11 -3.39 -8.16 10.88
N VAL A 12 -2.58 -9.04 10.27
CA VAL A 12 -1.26 -8.67 9.76
C VAL A 12 -1.40 -7.65 8.62
N GLY A 13 -2.31 -7.86 7.67
CA GLY A 13 -2.57 -6.92 6.58
C GLY A 13 -3.04 -5.55 7.07
N LEU A 14 -3.85 -5.51 8.12
CA LEU A 14 -4.36 -4.27 8.71
C LEU A 14 -3.27 -3.52 9.50
N ALA A 15 -2.48 -4.25 10.29
CA ALA A 15 -1.33 -3.67 10.99
C ALA A 15 -0.24 -3.20 10.02
N ALA A 16 0.05 -3.99 9.00
CA ALA A 16 1.02 -3.69 7.96
C ALA A 16 0.61 -2.53 7.05
N GLY A 17 -0.67 -2.50 6.67
CA GLY A 17 -1.24 -1.39 5.91
C GLY A 17 -1.26 -0.11 6.74
N GLY A 18 -1.64 -0.21 8.02
CA GLY A 18 -1.59 0.92 8.95
C GLY A 18 -0.18 1.45 9.16
N LEU A 19 0.78 0.59 9.53
CA LEU A 19 2.17 0.97 9.71
C LEU A 19 2.80 1.45 8.40
N GLY A 20 2.55 0.77 7.28
CA GLY A 20 3.04 1.15 5.96
C GLY A 20 2.49 2.48 5.46
N ALA A 21 1.23 2.81 5.79
CA ALA A 21 0.63 4.11 5.52
C ALA A 21 1.20 5.22 6.42
N LEU A 22 1.47 4.91 7.70
CA LEU A 22 2.12 5.85 8.63
C LEU A 22 3.57 6.14 8.25
N LEU A 23 4.29 5.12 7.77
CA LEU A 23 5.69 5.22 7.32
C LEU A 23 5.83 5.83 5.92
N GLY A 24 4.72 5.96 5.16
CA GLY A 24 4.72 6.50 3.80
C GLY A 24 5.29 5.55 2.72
N VAL A 25 5.61 4.30 3.07
CA VAL A 25 6.20 3.29 2.15
C VAL A 25 5.11 2.50 1.38
N GLY A 26 3.84 2.69 1.73
CA GLY A 26 2.71 2.10 1.01
C GLY A 26 2.42 0.63 1.35
N GLY A 27 3.10 0.04 2.33
CA GLY A 27 2.79 -1.32 2.84
C GLY A 27 3.19 -2.48 1.92
N GLY A 28 3.76 -2.21 0.73
CA GLY A 28 4.14 -3.23 -0.26
C GLY A 28 5.15 -4.26 0.23
N LEU A 29 6.10 -3.84 1.06
CA LEU A 29 7.09 -4.72 1.71
C LEU A 29 6.43 -5.85 2.51
N ILE A 30 5.22 -5.62 3.02
CA ILE A 30 4.50 -6.60 3.84
C ILE A 30 3.40 -7.29 3.02
N ILE A 31 2.74 -6.59 2.10
CA ILE A 31 1.67 -7.14 1.25
C ILE A 31 2.22 -8.23 0.30
N VAL A 32 3.41 -8.05 -0.28
CA VAL A 32 4.01 -9.05 -1.19
C VAL A 32 4.29 -10.39 -0.50
N PRO A 33 5.02 -10.46 0.63
CA PRO A 33 5.24 -11.72 1.33
C PRO A 33 3.94 -12.27 1.94
N ALA A 34 3.00 -11.43 2.35
CA ALA A 34 1.69 -11.90 2.81
C ALA A 34 0.89 -12.59 1.67
N LEU A 35 0.89 -12.04 0.46
CA LEU A 35 0.23 -12.66 -0.69
C LEU A 35 0.99 -13.90 -1.19
N SER A 36 2.32 -13.86 -1.21
CA SER A 36 3.13 -14.98 -1.70
C SER A 36 3.15 -16.17 -0.72
N LEU A 37 3.35 -15.93 0.58
CA LEU A 37 3.47 -17.00 1.59
C LEU A 37 2.11 -17.51 2.08
N LEU A 38 1.10 -16.64 2.22
CA LEU A 38 -0.19 -17.03 2.81
C LEU A 38 -1.30 -17.26 1.78
N ALA A 39 -1.30 -16.57 0.63
CA ALA A 39 -2.29 -16.83 -0.43
C ALA A 39 -1.80 -17.85 -1.47
N GLY A 40 -0.54 -18.28 -1.41
CA GLY A 40 0.05 -19.27 -2.34
C GLY A 40 0.09 -18.79 -3.79
N LEU A 41 -0.02 -17.48 -4.02
CA LEU A 41 0.03 -16.89 -5.35
C LEU A 41 1.46 -16.97 -5.89
N SER A 42 1.57 -17.20 -7.20
CA SER A 42 2.85 -17.07 -7.90
C SER A 42 3.46 -15.69 -7.63
N LEU A 43 4.79 -15.63 -7.47
CA LEU A 43 5.50 -14.40 -7.12
C LEU A 43 5.13 -13.24 -8.06
N HIS A 44 4.96 -13.52 -9.36
CA HIS A 44 4.52 -12.55 -10.35
C HIS A 44 3.13 -11.99 -10.07
N ALA A 45 2.16 -12.84 -9.74
CA ALA A 45 0.80 -12.40 -9.40
C ALA A 45 0.76 -11.64 -8.05
N ALA A 46 1.56 -12.06 -7.07
CA ALA A 46 1.67 -11.41 -5.76
C ALA A 46 2.23 -9.98 -5.88
N ILE A 47 3.25 -9.78 -6.72
CA ILE A 47 3.82 -8.45 -6.97
C ILE A 47 2.78 -7.55 -7.64
N GLY A 48 2.13 -8.02 -8.71
CA GLY A 48 1.11 -7.24 -9.42
C GLY A 48 -0.08 -6.85 -8.53
N THR A 49 -0.60 -7.80 -7.76
CA THR A 49 -1.70 -7.54 -6.82
C THR A 49 -1.29 -6.60 -5.68
N SER A 50 -0.04 -6.68 -5.20
CA SER A 50 0.46 -5.74 -4.20
C SER A 50 0.50 -4.30 -4.73
N LEU A 51 0.93 -4.08 -5.98
CA LEU A 51 0.98 -2.75 -6.59
C LEU A 51 -0.41 -2.13 -6.66
N VAL A 52 -1.41 -2.90 -7.09
CA VAL A 52 -2.80 -2.44 -7.12
C VAL A 52 -3.29 -2.04 -5.73
N CYS A 53 -3.01 -2.85 -4.70
CA CYS A 53 -3.36 -2.54 -3.31
C CYS A 53 -2.66 -1.27 -2.80
N ILE A 54 -1.37 -1.11 -3.09
CA ILE A 54 -0.56 0.06 -2.68
C ILE A 54 -1.10 1.32 -3.35
N CYS A 55 -1.39 1.28 -4.66
CA CYS A 55 -1.96 2.40 -5.40
C CYS A 55 -3.34 2.78 -4.84
N ALA A 56 -4.21 1.80 -4.60
CA ALA A 56 -5.55 2.05 -4.04
C ALA A 56 -5.49 2.65 -2.63
N SER A 57 -4.63 2.12 -1.76
CA SER A 57 -4.47 2.61 -0.39
C SER A 57 -3.83 4.00 -0.34
N SER A 58 -2.84 4.26 -1.19
CA SER A 58 -2.21 5.59 -1.31
C SER A 58 -3.20 6.63 -1.83
N ALA A 59 -3.99 6.30 -2.86
CA ALA A 59 -5.02 7.19 -3.39
C ALA A 59 -6.10 7.50 -2.33
N ALA A 60 -6.55 6.48 -1.59
CA ALA A 60 -7.51 6.66 -0.50
C ALA A 60 -6.96 7.58 0.60
N SER A 61 -5.70 7.37 1.01
CA SER A 61 -5.04 8.21 2.01
C SER A 61 -4.90 9.65 1.51
N ALA A 62 -4.37 9.84 0.29
CA ALA A 62 -4.23 11.14 -0.33
C ALA A 62 -5.57 11.89 -0.42
N ALA A 63 -6.64 11.22 -0.83
CA ALA A 63 -7.98 11.80 -0.89
C ALA A 63 -8.47 12.28 0.49
N VAL A 64 -8.18 11.54 1.56
CA VAL A 64 -8.52 11.97 2.93
C VAL A 64 -7.74 13.22 3.34
N TYR A 65 -6.44 13.30 3.03
CA TYR A 65 -5.62 14.48 3.33
C TYR A 65 -6.07 15.71 2.53
N LEU A 66 -6.40 15.53 1.25
CA LEU A 66 -6.97 16.55 0.37
C LEU A 66 -8.29 17.11 0.94
N ARG A 67 -9.22 16.22 1.34
CA ARG A 67 -10.51 16.65 1.93
C ARG A 67 -10.35 17.35 3.28
N ARG A 68 -9.26 17.13 4.01
CA ARG A 68 -8.95 17.83 5.27
C ARG A 68 -8.30 19.19 5.05
N GLY A 69 -8.07 19.62 3.81
CA GLY A 69 -7.46 20.91 3.49
C GLY A 69 -6.02 21.06 3.98
N ARG A 70 -5.35 19.94 4.30
CA ARG A 70 -3.96 19.93 4.80
C ARG A 70 -2.92 19.64 3.72
N VAL A 71 -3.30 19.83 2.45
CA VAL A 71 -2.45 19.57 1.29
C VAL A 71 -2.26 20.88 0.53
N GLU A 72 -1.04 21.38 0.50
CA GLU A 72 -0.64 22.44 -0.40
C GLU A 72 -0.48 21.84 -1.80
N LEU A 73 -1.55 21.95 -2.60
CA LEU A 73 -1.61 21.38 -3.95
C LEU A 73 -0.40 21.70 -4.85
N PRO A 74 0.14 22.94 -4.88
CA PRO A 74 1.31 23.25 -5.71
C PRO A 74 2.52 22.40 -5.32
N VAL A 75 2.86 22.39 -4.03
CA VAL A 75 3.98 21.61 -3.49
C VAL A 75 3.76 20.11 -3.67
N ALA A 76 2.53 19.64 -3.48
CA ALA A 76 2.18 18.24 -3.63
C ALA A 76 2.38 17.74 -5.08
N VAL A 77 2.04 18.56 -6.08
CA VAL A 77 2.20 18.24 -7.50
C VAL A 77 3.67 18.26 -7.90
N GLU A 78 4.43 19.26 -7.47
CA GLU A 78 5.87 19.34 -7.74
C GLU A 78 6.61 18.13 -7.19
N LEU A 79 6.36 17.78 -5.92
CA LEU A 79 6.95 16.60 -5.29
C LEU A 79 6.55 15.30 -5.98
N GLN A 80 5.29 15.16 -6.39
CA GLN A 80 4.85 13.97 -7.14
C GLN A 80 5.56 13.83 -8.48
N PHE A 81 5.75 14.95 -9.20
CA PHE A 81 6.43 14.93 -10.48
C PHE A 81 7.89 14.46 -10.35
N PHE A 82 8.64 15.04 -9.42
CA PHE A 82 10.03 14.62 -9.18
C PHE A 82 10.13 13.18 -8.66
N SER A 83 9.19 12.75 -7.82
CA SER A 83 9.13 11.38 -7.30
C SER A 83 8.87 10.36 -8.42
N VAL A 84 7.92 10.63 -9.31
CA VAL A 84 7.64 9.76 -10.47
C VAL A 84 8.82 9.72 -11.43
N ALA A 85 9.47 10.86 -11.68
CA ALA A 85 10.64 10.93 -12.55
C ALA A 85 11.84 10.15 -11.99
N GLY A 86 12.04 10.16 -10.67
CA GLY A 86 13.12 9.41 -9.99
C GLY A 86 12.80 7.94 -9.68
N ALA A 87 11.55 7.50 -9.86
CA ALA A 87 11.14 6.13 -9.59
C ALA A 87 11.54 5.13 -10.70
N VAL A 88 12.02 5.62 -11.85
CA VAL A 88 12.43 4.85 -13.03
C VAL A 88 13.94 4.85 -13.14
#